data_AF-A0A367GMY4-F1
#
_entry.id   AF-A0A367GMY4-F1
#
_cell.length_a   1.000
_cell.length_b   1.000
_cell.length_c   1.000
_cell.angle_alpha   90.00
_cell.angle_beta   90.00
_cell.angle_gamma   90.00
#
_symmetry.space_group_name_H-M   'P 1'
#
loop_
_entity.id
_entity.type
_entity.pdbx_description
1 polymer ?
#
loop_
_entity_poly.entity_id
_entity_poly.type
_entity_poly.pdbx_seq_one_letter_code
_entity_poly.pdbx_strand_id
1 'polypeptide(L)'
;MIDDKIEQSRENDEITPAENTDTSKAEVLGDFEKEEEIETEIIEVDEDEFDEDNLPWDVAKAKAGVLKAFKENSEVDLLKILKDNSFLFYDLYSRKYGIQPIFRELNFGTEFKCDFAWLNDNSSGPEWVLVEIEAPDMPLFKSTGKPTVKLYDAIEQVHTWEQYFEENKGEKTRVFGAVAQFRFILVTGTKEGWQTEHASRWRIQHGKRLKVEIRSMDTFMKSIKVAEEDPSELWSFAKYPKTKSHNELQKYWENYQYMDRWRKIID
;
A
#
# COMPACT_ATOMS: atom_id res chain seq x y z
N MET A 1 15.82 -65.54 3.73
CA MET A 1 16.99 -66.24 3.15
C MET A 1 17.33 -65.53 1.86
N ILE A 2 18.38 -64.72 1.86
CA ILE A 2 19.38 -64.58 0.80
C ILE A 2 20.57 -63.88 1.49
N ASP A 3 21.72 -64.51 1.31
CA ASP A 3 22.98 -64.34 2.01
C ASP A 3 23.81 -63.15 1.51
N ASP A 4 24.53 -62.57 2.48
CA ASP A 4 25.94 -62.18 2.52
C ASP A 4 26.77 -61.89 1.24
N LYS A 5 27.42 -60.71 1.32
CA LYS A 5 28.85 -60.37 1.10
C LYS A 5 29.56 -60.63 -0.24
N ILE A 6 30.33 -59.62 -0.65
CA ILE A 6 31.75 -59.60 -1.12
C ILE A 6 32.06 -58.11 -1.43
N GLU A 7 32.82 -57.37 -0.62
CA GLU A 7 34.29 -57.31 -0.40
C GLU A 7 35.06 -56.40 -1.39
N GLN A 8 35.92 -55.58 -0.80
CA GLN A 8 36.66 -54.44 -1.34
C GLN A 8 37.92 -54.85 -2.12
N SER A 9 38.41 -53.96 -2.98
CA SER A 9 39.86 -53.75 -3.16
C SER A 9 40.18 -52.28 -3.49
N ARG A 10 41.34 -51.85 -3.01
CA ARG A 10 41.90 -50.49 -2.97
C ARG A 10 43.01 -50.36 -4.01
N GLU A 11 43.25 -49.14 -4.51
CA GLU A 11 44.54 -48.56 -4.91
C GLU A 11 44.31 -47.03 -5.00
N ASN A 12 44.72 -46.22 -4.01
CA ASN A 12 46.02 -45.56 -3.84
C ASN A 12 46.51 -44.79 -5.08
N ASP A 13 46.48 -43.46 -4.99
CA ASP A 13 47.64 -42.62 -5.33
C ASP A 13 47.57 -41.27 -4.58
N GLU A 14 48.56 -41.08 -3.72
CA GLU A 14 48.96 -39.82 -3.08
C GLU A 14 49.70 -38.94 -4.08
N ILE A 15 49.41 -37.64 -4.16
CA ILE A 15 50.44 -36.59 -4.30
C ILE A 15 50.03 -35.35 -3.48
N THR A 16 50.98 -34.91 -2.67
CA THR A 16 50.99 -33.87 -1.65
C THR A 16 51.12 -32.43 -2.19
N PRO A 17 50.92 -31.39 -1.33
CA PRO A 17 50.76 -30.00 -1.73
C PRO A 17 52.10 -29.23 -1.73
N ALA A 18 52.19 -28.19 -2.56
CA ALA A 18 53.27 -27.22 -2.50
C ALA A 18 52.74 -25.86 -2.04
N GLU A 19 53.16 -25.45 -0.85
CA GLU A 19 53.23 -24.05 -0.43
C GLU A 19 54.24 -23.32 -1.34
N ASN A 20 53.94 -22.07 -1.73
CA ASN A 20 54.98 -21.05 -1.66
C ASN A 20 54.41 -19.63 -1.56
N THR A 21 55.08 -18.90 -0.68
CA THR A 21 55.01 -17.49 -0.32
C THR A 21 55.23 -16.54 -1.51
N ASP A 22 54.55 -15.39 -1.54
CA ASP A 22 55.25 -14.09 -1.60
C ASP A 22 54.34 -12.89 -1.28
N THR A 23 54.92 -11.93 -0.57
CA THR A 23 54.37 -10.64 -0.19
C THR A 23 54.91 -9.55 -1.12
N SER A 24 54.05 -8.76 -1.74
CA SER A 24 54.41 -7.38 -2.11
C SER A 24 53.19 -6.48 -2.30
N LYS A 25 53.22 -5.36 -1.58
CA LYS A 25 52.34 -4.20 -1.66
C LYS A 25 52.37 -3.56 -3.07
N ALA A 26 51.23 -3.08 -3.55
CA ALA A 26 51.15 -1.83 -4.31
C ALA A 26 49.71 -1.28 -4.25
N GLU A 27 49.62 0.00 -3.90
CA GLU A 27 48.43 0.83 -3.82
C GLU A 27 47.76 1.00 -5.20
N VAL A 28 46.44 0.89 -5.25
CA VAL A 28 45.61 1.62 -6.22
C VAL A 28 44.35 2.09 -5.48
N LEU A 29 44.45 3.28 -4.90
CA LEU A 29 43.30 4.14 -4.58
C LEU A 29 42.78 4.69 -5.91
N GLY A 30 41.62 4.21 -6.34
CA GLY A 30 40.90 4.70 -7.51
C GLY A 30 39.49 5.11 -7.09
N ASP A 31 39.30 6.42 -6.96
CA ASP A 31 38.06 7.19 -7.03
C ASP A 31 36.75 6.42 -6.78
N PHE A 32 36.31 6.43 -5.51
CA PHE A 32 34.89 6.28 -5.19
C PHE A 32 34.17 7.51 -5.73
N GLU A 33 33.38 7.31 -6.78
CA GLU A 33 32.43 8.28 -7.29
C GLU A 33 31.56 8.77 -6.13
N LYS A 34 31.46 10.10 -6.01
CA LYS A 34 30.61 10.77 -5.04
C LYS A 34 29.18 10.27 -5.22
N GLU A 35 28.68 9.53 -4.23
CA GLU A 35 27.25 9.38 -4.03
C GLU A 35 26.69 10.79 -3.82
N GLU A 36 25.89 11.28 -4.77
CA GLU A 36 25.06 12.45 -4.54
C GLU A 36 24.07 12.11 -3.44
N GLU A 37 24.34 12.62 -2.24
CA GLU A 37 23.36 12.77 -1.16
C GLU A 37 22.18 13.56 -1.73
N ILE A 38 21.13 12.85 -2.11
CA ILE A 38 19.82 13.46 -2.30
C ILE A 38 19.32 13.71 -0.88
N GLU A 39 19.60 14.90 -0.35
CA GLU A 39 18.84 15.45 0.77
C GLU A 39 17.37 15.44 0.35
N THR A 40 16.62 14.44 0.80
CA THR A 40 15.17 14.54 0.83
C THR A 40 14.85 15.57 1.90
N GLU A 41 14.82 16.82 1.47
CA GLU A 41 14.18 17.90 2.21
C GLU A 41 12.75 17.44 2.49
N ILE A 42 12.49 17.04 3.74
CA ILE A 42 11.13 16.90 4.22
C ILE A 42 10.62 18.34 4.21
N ILE A 43 9.88 18.72 3.17
CA ILE A 43 9.20 20.01 3.14
C ILE A 43 8.20 19.97 4.29
N GLU A 44 8.56 20.54 5.43
CA GLU A 44 7.63 20.90 6.49
C GLU A 44 6.79 22.04 5.93
N VAL A 45 5.73 21.70 5.18
CA VAL A 45 4.63 22.63 5.00
C VAL A 45 3.97 22.69 6.37
N ASP A 46 4.39 23.68 7.16
CA ASP A 46 3.69 24.02 8.39
C ASP A 46 2.26 24.42 8.03
N GLU A 47 1.31 24.11 8.92
CA GLU A 47 -0.09 24.54 8.79
C GLU A 47 -0.18 26.05 8.51
N ASP A 48 0.78 26.81 9.05
CA ASP A 48 0.92 28.27 8.88
C ASP A 48 1.34 28.73 7.47
N GLU A 49 1.84 27.84 6.60
CA GLU A 49 2.25 28.14 5.22
C GLU A 49 1.27 27.62 4.16
N PHE A 50 0.18 26.97 4.57
CA PHE A 50 -0.82 26.45 3.65
C PHE A 50 -1.69 27.58 3.08
N ASP A 51 -1.55 27.83 1.77
CA ASP A 51 -2.37 28.81 1.05
C ASP A 51 -3.70 28.19 0.61
N GLU A 52 -4.74 28.41 1.42
CA GLU A 52 -6.11 27.97 1.14
C GLU A 52 -6.66 28.51 -0.19
N ASP A 53 -6.19 29.68 -0.63
CA ASP A 53 -6.59 30.30 -1.89
C ASP A 53 -5.83 29.71 -3.12
N ASN A 54 -4.77 28.94 -2.88
CA ASN A 54 -3.92 28.35 -3.91
C ASN A 54 -3.66 26.86 -3.68
N LEU A 55 -4.73 26.07 -3.72
CA LEU A 55 -4.66 24.62 -3.63
C LEU A 55 -3.80 24.02 -4.76
N PRO A 56 -2.99 22.98 -4.47
CA PRO A 56 -2.20 22.29 -5.51
C PRO A 56 -3.06 21.43 -6.45
N TRP A 57 -4.38 21.38 -6.23
CA TRP A 57 -5.34 20.61 -7.00
C TRP A 57 -6.34 21.52 -7.72
N ASP A 58 -6.68 21.15 -8.95
CA ASP A 58 -7.86 21.67 -9.64
C ASP A 58 -9.10 20.91 -9.15
N VAL A 59 -9.67 21.38 -8.03
CA VAL A 59 -10.81 20.73 -7.36
C VAL A 59 -12.02 20.61 -8.28
N ALA A 60 -12.29 21.63 -9.11
CA ALA A 60 -13.40 21.62 -10.05
C ALA A 60 -13.23 20.53 -11.12
N LYS A 61 -12.03 20.39 -11.67
CA LYS A 61 -11.71 19.33 -12.64
C LYS A 61 -11.73 17.94 -11.99
N ALA A 62 -11.20 17.80 -10.78
CA ALA A 62 -11.24 16.54 -10.04
C ALA A 62 -12.70 16.11 -9.79
N LYS A 63 -13.55 17.02 -9.31
CA LYS A 63 -14.99 16.79 -9.10
C LYS A 63 -15.71 16.40 -10.39
N ALA A 64 -15.48 17.12 -11.49
CA ALA A 64 -16.06 16.79 -12.78
C ALA A 64 -15.62 15.40 -13.27
N GLY A 65 -14.36 15.04 -13.06
CA GLY A 65 -13.81 13.72 -13.33
C GLY A 65 -14.52 12.63 -12.53
N VAL A 66 -14.61 12.78 -11.20
CA VAL A 66 -15.23 11.78 -10.32
C VAL A 66 -16.69 11.56 -10.70
N LEU A 67 -17.44 12.65 -10.90
CA LEU A 67 -18.85 12.57 -11.32
C LEU A 67 -19.01 11.88 -12.68
N LYS A 68 -18.10 12.13 -13.62
CA LYS A 68 -18.09 11.44 -14.92
C LYS A 68 -17.82 9.95 -14.74
N ALA A 69 -16.79 9.57 -14.00
CA ALA A 69 -16.44 8.18 -13.74
C ALA A 69 -17.60 7.42 -13.06
N PHE A 70 -18.29 8.06 -12.11
CA PHE A 70 -19.47 7.49 -11.47
C PHE A 70 -20.61 7.28 -12.44
N LYS A 71 -20.93 8.29 -13.26
CA LYS A 71 -21.98 8.21 -14.27
C LYS A 71 -21.71 7.12 -15.31
N GLU A 72 -20.45 6.94 -15.70
CA GLU A 72 -20.01 5.94 -16.68
C GLU A 72 -19.73 4.57 -16.04
N ASN A 73 -19.85 4.46 -14.71
CA ASN A 73 -19.47 3.29 -13.92
C ASN A 73 -18.05 2.79 -14.26
N SER A 74 -17.12 3.73 -14.47
CA SER A 74 -15.76 3.47 -14.95
C SER A 74 -14.76 3.49 -13.79
N GLU A 75 -14.39 2.30 -13.33
CA GLU A 75 -13.32 2.12 -12.33
C GLU A 75 -11.98 2.66 -12.86
N VAL A 76 -11.65 2.38 -14.13
CA VAL A 76 -10.41 2.83 -14.77
C VAL A 76 -10.28 4.36 -14.76
N ASP A 77 -11.36 5.08 -15.09
CA ASP A 77 -11.33 6.54 -15.06
C ASP A 77 -11.25 7.07 -13.62
N LEU A 78 -11.97 6.44 -12.69
CA LEU A 78 -11.91 6.79 -11.28
C LEU A 78 -10.49 6.65 -10.73
N LEU A 79 -9.87 5.49 -10.92
CA LEU A 79 -8.48 5.22 -10.52
C LEU A 79 -7.54 6.27 -11.12
N LYS A 80 -7.68 6.60 -12.41
CA LYS A 80 -6.85 7.63 -13.06
C LYS A 80 -6.95 8.99 -12.36
N ILE A 81 -8.15 9.41 -11.95
CA ILE A 81 -8.37 10.68 -11.24
C ILE A 81 -7.73 10.63 -9.85
N LEU A 82 -7.91 9.53 -9.12
CA LEU A 82 -7.36 9.34 -7.78
C LEU A 82 -5.83 9.43 -7.76
N LYS A 83 -5.15 8.91 -8.80
CA LYS A 83 -3.68 8.96 -8.90
C LYS A 83 -3.11 10.39 -8.83
N ASP A 84 -3.82 11.36 -9.40
CA ASP A 84 -3.38 12.75 -9.53
C ASP A 84 -3.91 13.68 -8.43
N ASN A 85 -4.75 13.18 -7.50
CA ASN A 85 -5.48 14.02 -6.54
C ASN A 85 -5.52 13.35 -5.16
N SER A 86 -4.45 13.49 -4.37
CA SER A 86 -4.34 12.84 -3.06
C SER A 86 -5.42 13.26 -2.06
N PHE A 87 -5.91 14.50 -2.14
CA PHE A 87 -6.97 14.99 -1.26
C PHE A 87 -8.26 14.16 -1.34
N LEU A 88 -8.51 13.45 -2.45
CA LEU A 88 -9.69 12.59 -2.60
C LEU A 88 -9.72 11.45 -1.57
N PHE A 89 -8.58 11.09 -0.99
CA PHE A 89 -8.48 10.08 0.06
C PHE A 89 -8.76 10.62 1.46
N TYR A 90 -9.05 11.92 1.62
CA TYR A 90 -9.25 12.56 2.92
C TYR A 90 -10.21 11.77 3.80
N ASP A 91 -11.43 11.43 3.35
CA ASP A 91 -12.43 10.71 4.17
C ASP A 91 -12.01 9.27 4.56
N LEU A 92 -11.02 8.68 3.88
CA LEU A 92 -10.48 7.34 4.18
C LEU A 92 -9.41 7.36 5.28
N TYR A 93 -8.67 8.46 5.40
CA TYR A 93 -7.66 8.63 6.44
C TYR A 93 -8.33 8.76 7.81
N SER A 94 -7.87 7.95 8.79
CA SER A 94 -8.30 8.10 10.19
C SER A 94 -7.63 9.28 10.88
N ARG A 95 -6.37 9.56 10.54
CA ARG A 95 -5.59 10.70 11.02
C ARG A 95 -5.44 11.71 9.88
N LYS A 96 -5.88 12.95 10.09
CA LYS A 96 -5.86 14.00 9.04
C LYS A 96 -4.55 14.77 8.97
N TYR A 97 -3.80 14.79 10.07
CA TYR A 97 -2.57 15.58 10.22
C TYR A 97 -1.31 14.73 10.12
N GLY A 98 -0.28 15.22 9.43
CA GLY A 98 1.00 14.52 9.29
C GLY A 98 0.86 13.19 8.54
N ILE A 99 0.05 13.17 7.50
CA ILE A 99 -0.16 11.97 6.68
C ILE A 99 1.13 11.57 5.97
N GLN A 100 1.23 10.28 5.63
CA GLN A 100 2.28 9.76 4.76
C GLN A 100 1.81 9.73 3.30
N PRO A 101 2.73 9.72 2.31
CA PRO A 101 2.34 9.67 0.92
C PRO A 101 1.54 8.41 0.59
N ILE A 102 0.58 8.54 -0.33
CA ILE A 102 -0.20 7.43 -0.86
C ILE A 102 0.57 6.82 -2.02
N PHE A 103 0.82 5.52 -1.97
CA PHE A 103 1.39 4.74 -3.05
C PHE A 103 0.29 4.09 -3.86
N ARG A 104 0.49 3.95 -5.16
CA ARG A 104 -0.48 3.34 -6.09
C ARG A 104 0.08 2.10 -6.77
N GLU A 105 -0.82 1.21 -7.14
CA GLU A 105 -0.57 0.04 -7.97
C GLU A 105 0.55 -0.83 -7.41
N LEU A 106 0.45 -1.16 -6.12
CA LEU A 106 1.44 -1.98 -5.45
C LEU A 106 1.35 -3.40 -6.00
N ASN A 107 2.45 -3.89 -6.56
CA ASN A 107 2.55 -5.27 -7.03
C ASN A 107 3.32 -6.09 -6.01
N PHE A 108 2.81 -7.26 -5.67
CA PHE A 108 3.49 -8.20 -4.78
C PHE A 108 3.14 -9.64 -5.15
N GLY A 109 4.08 -10.54 -4.90
CA GLY A 109 4.01 -11.86 -5.52
C GLY A 109 3.98 -11.79 -7.04
N THR A 110 3.50 -12.84 -7.67
CA THR A 110 3.41 -12.93 -9.13
C THR A 110 2.06 -12.46 -9.70
N GLU A 111 1.05 -12.28 -8.85
CA GLU A 111 -0.34 -12.12 -9.28
C GLU A 111 -1.14 -11.05 -8.54
N PHE A 112 -0.65 -10.53 -7.43
CA PHE A 112 -1.41 -9.56 -6.64
C PHE A 112 -1.07 -8.12 -7.00
N LYS A 113 -2.12 -7.32 -7.09
CA LYS A 113 -2.06 -5.88 -7.24
C LYS A 113 -3.03 -5.25 -6.24
N CYS A 114 -2.57 -4.24 -5.52
CA CYS A 114 -3.38 -3.40 -4.66
C CYS A 114 -3.43 -1.98 -5.26
N ASP A 115 -4.61 -1.38 -5.32
CA ASP A 115 -4.78 -0.07 -5.94
C ASP A 115 -4.02 1.03 -5.23
N PHE A 116 -4.16 1.13 -3.91
CA PHE A 116 -3.48 2.14 -3.12
C PHE A 116 -3.05 1.64 -1.75
N ALA A 117 -1.94 2.16 -1.24
CA ALA A 117 -1.54 1.93 0.14
C ALA A 117 -0.82 3.12 0.76
N TRP A 118 -0.84 3.22 2.08
CA TRP A 118 -0.03 4.17 2.82
C TRP A 118 0.34 3.63 4.20
N LEU A 119 1.32 4.28 4.82
CA LEU A 119 1.78 3.98 6.17
C LEU A 119 1.09 4.89 7.19
N ASN A 120 0.52 4.30 8.23
CA ASN A 120 0.20 4.98 9.49
C ASN A 120 1.34 4.70 10.49
N ASP A 121 2.04 5.77 10.89
CA ASP A 121 3.22 5.78 11.75
C ASP A 121 2.87 5.75 13.24
N ASN A 122 2.07 4.77 13.65
CA ASN A 122 1.54 4.67 15.02
C ASN A 122 2.63 4.27 16.03
N SER A 123 2.46 4.69 17.30
CA SER A 123 3.36 4.30 18.39
C SER A 123 3.33 2.80 18.72
N SER A 124 2.24 2.10 18.36
CA SER A 124 2.09 0.64 18.46
C SER A 124 2.82 -0.14 17.36
N GLY A 125 3.37 0.55 16.37
CA GLY A 125 4.07 -0.05 15.23
C GLY A 125 3.48 0.34 13.87
N PRO A 126 4.18 0.02 12.77
CA PRO A 126 3.78 0.41 11.43
C PRO A 126 2.47 -0.26 11.05
N GLU A 127 1.42 0.51 10.82
CA GLU A 127 0.17 0.03 10.23
C GLU A 127 0.17 0.38 8.75
N TRP A 128 0.18 -0.63 7.88
CA TRP A 128 0.01 -0.39 6.45
C TRP A 128 -1.47 -0.49 6.09
N VAL A 129 -2.00 0.59 5.54
CA VAL A 129 -3.37 0.64 5.02
C VAL A 129 -3.35 0.27 3.56
N LEU A 130 -4.07 -0.79 3.18
CA LEU A 130 -4.22 -1.24 1.80
C LEU A 130 -5.67 -1.00 1.37
N VAL A 131 -5.84 -0.42 0.18
CA VAL A 131 -7.13 0.03 -0.33
C VAL A 131 -7.38 -0.56 -1.71
N GLU A 132 -8.55 -1.16 -1.87
CA GLU A 132 -9.08 -1.63 -3.16
C GLU A 132 -10.30 -0.79 -3.56
N ILE A 133 -10.37 -0.39 -4.82
CA ILE A 133 -11.46 0.42 -5.38
C ILE A 133 -12.15 -0.35 -6.51
N GLU A 134 -13.42 -0.66 -6.33
CA GLU A 134 -14.24 -1.35 -7.33
C GLU A 134 -14.97 -0.38 -8.25
N ALA A 135 -15.75 -0.90 -9.21
CA ALA A 135 -16.64 -0.09 -10.04
C ALA A 135 -17.66 0.74 -9.21
N PRO A 136 -17.91 2.02 -9.58
CA PRO A 136 -18.76 2.93 -8.79
C PRO A 136 -20.16 2.43 -8.41
N ASP A 137 -20.84 1.80 -9.37
CA ASP A 137 -22.19 1.25 -9.24
C ASP A 137 -22.16 -0.29 -9.22
N MET A 138 -21.12 -0.87 -8.59
CA MET A 138 -21.05 -2.31 -8.40
C MET A 138 -22.28 -2.82 -7.63
N PRO A 139 -23.04 -3.80 -8.18
CA PRO A 139 -24.18 -4.37 -7.46
C PRO A 139 -23.72 -5.09 -6.19
N LEU A 140 -24.25 -4.68 -5.04
CA LEU A 140 -23.80 -5.16 -3.74
C LEU A 140 -24.56 -6.40 -3.26
N PHE A 141 -25.88 -6.42 -3.41
CA PHE A 141 -26.75 -7.48 -2.91
C PHE A 141 -27.75 -7.93 -3.98
N LYS A 142 -28.07 -9.23 -3.95
CA LYS A 142 -29.17 -9.81 -4.72
C LYS A 142 -30.51 -9.41 -4.10
N SER A 143 -31.60 -9.55 -4.85
CA SER A 143 -32.96 -9.38 -4.32
C SER A 143 -33.29 -10.30 -3.13
N THR A 144 -32.54 -11.39 -2.98
CA THR A 144 -32.65 -12.31 -1.82
C THR A 144 -31.95 -11.80 -0.56
N GLY A 145 -31.33 -10.61 -0.60
CA GLY A 145 -30.56 -10.04 0.52
C GLY A 145 -29.18 -10.65 0.75
N LYS A 146 -28.72 -11.53 -0.14
CA LYS A 146 -27.36 -12.12 -0.09
C LYS A 146 -26.38 -11.24 -0.86
N PRO A 147 -25.09 -11.15 -0.46
CA PRO A 147 -24.06 -10.50 -1.27
C PRO A 147 -24.04 -11.02 -2.72
N THR A 148 -23.70 -10.14 -3.65
CA THR A 148 -23.38 -10.56 -5.02
C THR A 148 -22.04 -11.31 -5.04
N VAL A 149 -21.79 -12.02 -6.13
CA VAL A 149 -20.49 -12.68 -6.35
C VAL A 149 -19.39 -11.61 -6.41
N LYS A 150 -19.63 -10.49 -7.10
CA LYS A 150 -18.68 -9.37 -7.15
C LYS A 150 -18.29 -8.83 -5.77
N LEU A 151 -19.28 -8.56 -4.89
CA LEU A 151 -18.97 -8.09 -3.54
C LEU A 151 -18.22 -9.14 -2.72
N TYR A 152 -18.57 -10.42 -2.90
CA TYR A 152 -17.84 -11.51 -2.26
C TYR A 152 -16.39 -11.57 -2.74
N ASP A 153 -16.17 -11.55 -4.05
CA ASP A 153 -14.84 -11.62 -4.67
C ASP A 153 -13.96 -10.43 -4.26
N ALA A 154 -14.51 -9.22 -4.21
CA ALA A 154 -13.79 -8.02 -3.77
C ALA A 154 -13.34 -8.09 -2.30
N ILE A 155 -14.16 -8.68 -1.43
CA ILE A 155 -13.80 -8.90 -0.02
C ILE A 155 -12.73 -10.00 0.07
N GLU A 156 -12.91 -11.09 -0.68
CA GLU A 156 -11.97 -12.21 -0.70
C GLU A 156 -10.61 -11.78 -1.23
N GLN A 157 -10.54 -10.95 -2.27
CA GLN A 157 -9.29 -10.40 -2.80
C GLN A 157 -8.46 -9.74 -1.69
N VAL A 158 -9.09 -8.92 -0.87
CA VAL A 158 -8.44 -8.28 0.27
C VAL A 158 -7.95 -9.30 1.32
N HIS A 159 -8.74 -10.35 1.60
CA HIS A 159 -8.32 -11.43 2.51
C HIS A 159 -7.16 -12.25 1.96
N THR A 160 -7.13 -12.50 0.65
CA THR A 160 -6.02 -13.24 0.04
C THR A 160 -4.69 -12.50 0.18
N TRP A 161 -4.69 -11.16 0.26
CA TRP A 161 -3.47 -10.41 0.57
C TRP A 161 -2.99 -10.63 2.00
N GLU A 162 -3.90 -10.62 2.99
CA GLU A 162 -3.56 -10.93 4.40
C GLU A 162 -2.91 -12.30 4.47
N GLN A 163 -3.56 -13.32 3.90
CA GLN A 163 -3.05 -14.69 3.86
C GLN A 163 -1.69 -14.77 3.13
N TYR A 164 -1.56 -14.12 1.98
CA TYR A 164 -0.32 -14.11 1.21
C TYR A 164 0.86 -13.60 2.04
N PHE A 165 0.70 -12.51 2.77
CA PHE A 165 1.78 -11.94 3.58
C PHE A 165 2.02 -12.69 4.90
N GLU A 166 1.04 -13.44 5.41
CA GLU A 166 1.24 -14.38 6.51
C GLU A 166 2.13 -15.56 6.08
N GLU A 167 1.91 -16.06 4.86
CA GLU A 167 2.67 -17.17 4.27
C GLU A 167 4.04 -16.73 3.71
N ASN A 168 4.16 -15.47 3.26
CA ASN A 168 5.34 -14.93 2.58
C ASN A 168 5.97 -13.76 3.35
N LYS A 169 6.42 -14.01 4.59
CA LYS A 169 6.99 -12.98 5.47
C LYS A 169 8.16 -12.20 4.85
N GLY A 170 9.03 -12.87 4.11
CA GLY A 170 10.14 -12.20 3.41
C GLY A 170 9.66 -11.20 2.37
N GLU A 171 8.58 -11.52 1.65
CA GLU A 171 7.96 -10.59 0.72
C GLU A 171 7.28 -9.43 1.45
N LYS A 172 6.60 -9.70 2.56
CA LYS A 172 6.02 -8.67 3.43
C LYS A 172 7.07 -7.62 3.84
N THR A 173 8.23 -8.09 4.30
CA THR A 173 9.36 -7.24 4.69
C THR A 173 9.99 -6.54 3.48
N ARG A 174 10.16 -7.24 2.35
CA ARG A 174 10.69 -6.64 1.10
C ARG A 174 9.81 -5.50 0.59
N VAL A 175 8.49 -5.69 0.60
CA VAL A 175 7.54 -4.71 0.08
C VAL A 175 7.41 -3.56 1.08
N PHE A 176 7.11 -3.82 2.35
CA PHE A 176 6.69 -2.79 3.29
C PHE A 176 7.74 -2.36 4.32
N GLY A 177 8.92 -2.98 4.32
CA GLY A 177 10.00 -2.73 5.28
C GLY A 177 9.72 -3.35 6.65
N ALA A 178 8.64 -2.94 7.32
CA ALA A 178 8.17 -3.47 8.59
C ALA A 178 6.65 -3.32 8.69
N VAL A 179 5.97 -4.31 9.25
CA VAL A 179 4.50 -4.32 9.37
C VAL A 179 4.10 -4.89 10.73
N ALA A 180 3.55 -4.04 11.60
CA ALA A 180 2.92 -4.48 12.84
C ALA A 180 1.49 -5.00 12.58
N GLN A 181 0.74 -4.32 11.72
CA GLN A 181 -0.59 -4.74 11.29
C GLN A 181 -0.93 -4.21 9.90
N PHE A 182 -1.81 -4.92 9.22
CA PHE A 182 -2.49 -4.39 8.04
C PHE A 182 -3.87 -3.88 8.43
N ARG A 183 -4.28 -2.78 7.79
CA ARG A 183 -5.68 -2.34 7.77
C ARG A 183 -6.14 -2.35 6.32
N PHE A 184 -7.28 -2.96 6.07
CA PHE A 184 -7.80 -3.08 4.71
C PHE A 184 -9.06 -2.25 4.53
N ILE A 185 -9.13 -1.52 3.42
CA ILE A 185 -10.30 -0.74 3.03
C ILE A 185 -10.77 -1.19 1.64
N LEU A 186 -12.04 -1.54 1.53
CA LEU A 186 -12.71 -1.75 0.25
C LEU A 186 -13.65 -0.57 0.00
N VAL A 187 -13.44 0.16 -1.09
CA VAL A 187 -14.35 1.22 -1.54
C VAL A 187 -15.17 0.72 -2.71
N THR A 188 -16.47 0.55 -2.50
CA THR A 188 -17.34 0.01 -3.54
C THR A 188 -18.78 0.46 -3.36
N GLY A 189 -19.53 0.48 -4.46
CA GLY A 189 -20.97 0.72 -4.48
C GLY A 189 -21.41 2.10 -4.02
N THR A 190 -22.67 2.40 -4.29
CA THR A 190 -23.28 3.69 -3.95
C THR A 190 -23.66 3.77 -2.48
N LYS A 191 -23.80 5.01 -1.98
CA LYS A 191 -24.32 5.27 -0.64
C LYS A 191 -25.70 4.65 -0.46
N GLU A 192 -26.57 4.82 -1.44
CA GLU A 192 -27.93 4.33 -1.47
C GLU A 192 -27.96 2.80 -1.43
N GLY A 193 -27.09 2.13 -2.20
CA GLY A 193 -26.95 0.68 -2.20
C GLY A 193 -26.59 0.13 -0.81
N TRP A 194 -25.67 0.80 -0.12
CA TRP A 194 -25.29 0.46 1.25
C TRP A 194 -26.36 0.78 2.30
N GLN A 195 -27.24 1.75 2.04
CA GLN A 195 -28.32 2.15 2.94
C GLN A 195 -29.58 1.27 2.85
N THR A 196 -29.63 0.31 1.92
CA THR A 196 -30.71 -0.68 1.89
C THR A 196 -30.78 -1.49 3.18
N GLU A 197 -31.97 -1.99 3.52
CA GLU A 197 -32.20 -2.80 4.73
C GLU A 197 -31.32 -4.06 4.74
N HIS A 198 -31.19 -4.74 3.59
CA HIS A 198 -30.34 -5.92 3.45
C HIS A 198 -28.85 -5.59 3.70
N ALA A 199 -28.33 -4.55 3.05
CA ALA A 199 -26.93 -4.15 3.21
C ALA A 199 -26.62 -3.70 4.64
N SER A 200 -27.53 -2.95 5.25
CA SER A 200 -27.39 -2.48 6.64
C SER A 200 -27.37 -3.65 7.63
N ARG A 201 -28.30 -4.61 7.50
CA ARG A 201 -28.31 -5.82 8.33
C ARG A 201 -27.07 -6.67 8.13
N TRP A 202 -26.65 -6.88 6.88
CA TRP A 202 -25.47 -7.67 6.59
C TRP A 202 -24.21 -7.05 7.21
N ARG A 203 -24.03 -5.73 7.10
CA ARG A 203 -22.90 -5.02 7.73
C ARG A 203 -22.90 -5.12 9.26
N ILE A 204 -24.06 -5.03 9.91
CA ILE A 204 -24.16 -5.22 11.37
C ILE A 204 -23.71 -6.63 11.78
N GLN A 205 -24.13 -7.64 11.02
CA GLN A 205 -23.87 -9.05 11.33
C GLN A 205 -22.42 -9.47 11.02
N HIS A 206 -21.84 -8.98 9.93
CA HIS A 206 -20.57 -9.46 9.41
C HIS A 206 -19.42 -8.47 9.61
N GLY A 207 -19.67 -7.17 9.71
CA GLY A 207 -18.65 -6.12 9.66
C GLY A 207 -17.46 -6.33 10.60
N LYS A 208 -17.71 -6.70 11.87
CA LYS A 208 -16.62 -6.97 12.82
C LYS A 208 -15.77 -8.19 12.48
N ARG A 209 -16.34 -9.19 11.80
CA ARG A 209 -15.66 -10.44 11.45
C ARG A 209 -14.89 -10.34 10.15
N LEU A 210 -15.27 -9.42 9.27
CA LEU A 210 -14.65 -9.28 7.97
C LEU A 210 -13.22 -8.75 8.05
N LYS A 211 -12.80 -8.07 9.13
CA LYS A 211 -11.50 -7.38 9.20
C LYS A 211 -11.21 -6.42 8.02
N VAL A 212 -12.22 -6.10 7.20
CA VAL A 212 -12.16 -5.18 6.08
C VAL A 212 -13.12 -4.04 6.37
N GLU A 213 -12.61 -2.83 6.25
CA GLU A 213 -13.42 -1.62 6.33
C GLU A 213 -14.07 -1.35 4.98
N ILE A 214 -15.41 -1.36 4.94
CA ILE A 214 -16.14 -1.13 3.69
C ILE A 214 -16.66 0.30 3.66
N ARG A 215 -16.27 1.05 2.63
CA ARG A 215 -16.70 2.42 2.36
C ARG A 215 -17.48 2.48 1.03
N SER A 216 -18.45 3.38 0.98
CA SER A 216 -19.16 3.69 -0.28
C SER A 216 -18.36 4.69 -1.11
N MET A 217 -18.64 4.74 -2.40
CA MET A 217 -18.08 5.73 -3.33
C MET A 217 -18.27 7.20 -2.92
N ASP A 218 -19.30 7.49 -2.12
CA ASP A 218 -19.57 8.81 -1.54
C ASP A 218 -18.39 9.37 -0.73
N THR A 219 -17.44 8.53 -0.31
CA THR A 219 -16.19 8.96 0.37
C THR A 219 -15.43 10.00 -0.45
N PHE A 220 -15.36 9.85 -1.77
CA PHE A 220 -14.67 10.78 -2.65
C PHE A 220 -15.42 12.11 -2.78
N MET A 221 -16.75 12.07 -2.77
CA MET A 221 -17.58 13.29 -2.78
C MET A 221 -17.48 14.04 -1.45
N LYS A 222 -17.31 13.36 -0.32
CA LYS A 222 -17.05 14.00 0.97
C LYS A 222 -15.69 14.71 0.97
N SER A 223 -14.65 14.08 0.44
CA SER A 223 -13.33 14.70 0.29
C SER A 223 -13.39 15.95 -0.60
N ILE A 224 -14.14 15.90 -1.71
CA ILE A 224 -14.41 17.08 -2.56
C ILE A 224 -15.12 18.17 -1.77
N LYS A 225 -16.14 17.80 -0.98
CA LYS A 225 -16.88 18.76 -0.16
C LYS A 225 -15.96 19.47 0.85
N VAL A 226 -15.02 18.74 1.47
CA VAL A 226 -14.01 19.34 2.34
C VAL A 226 -13.16 20.34 1.57
N ALA A 227 -12.66 19.99 0.38
CA ALA A 227 -11.89 20.93 -0.44
C ALA A 227 -12.66 22.19 -0.84
N GLU A 228 -13.99 22.10 -1.00
CA GLU A 228 -14.85 23.23 -1.37
C GLU A 228 -15.28 24.10 -0.18
N GLU A 229 -15.43 23.52 1.01
CA GLU A 229 -16.01 24.21 2.18
C GLU A 229 -14.99 24.56 3.27
N ASP A 230 -13.95 23.74 3.42
CA ASP A 230 -12.91 23.86 4.46
C ASP A 230 -11.57 23.32 3.95
N PRO A 231 -10.93 24.02 2.99
CA PRO A 231 -9.67 23.58 2.38
C PRO A 231 -8.52 23.46 3.39
N SER A 232 -8.58 24.19 4.51
CA SER A 232 -7.57 24.19 5.59
C SER A 232 -7.25 22.77 6.08
N GLU A 233 -8.27 21.92 6.17
CA GLU A 233 -8.19 20.51 6.58
C GLU A 233 -7.28 19.65 5.66
N LEU A 234 -6.95 20.14 4.46
CA LEU A 234 -6.20 19.42 3.44
C LEU A 234 -4.70 19.76 3.42
N TRP A 235 -4.20 20.62 4.32
CA TRP A 235 -2.80 21.04 4.32
C TRP A 235 -1.81 19.86 4.29
N SER A 236 -2.09 18.80 5.07
CA SER A 236 -1.25 17.60 5.11
C SER A 236 -1.27 16.82 3.79
N PHE A 237 -2.37 16.85 3.05
CA PHE A 237 -2.46 16.26 1.71
C PHE A 237 -1.70 17.08 0.68
N ALA A 238 -1.61 18.41 0.86
CA ALA A 238 -0.92 19.31 -0.07
C ALA A 238 0.60 19.08 -0.10
N LYS A 239 1.18 18.55 0.97
CA LYS A 239 2.58 18.08 1.02
C LYS A 239 2.87 16.94 0.03
N TYR A 240 1.85 16.11 -0.25
CA TYR A 240 1.93 15.00 -1.20
C TYR A 240 0.73 15.07 -2.15
N PRO A 241 0.68 16.04 -3.07
CA PRO A 241 -0.55 16.36 -3.81
C PRO A 241 -0.94 15.25 -4.79
N LYS A 242 0.00 14.38 -5.15
CA LYS A 242 -0.20 13.22 -6.03
C LYS A 242 0.26 11.94 -5.36
N THR A 243 -0.31 10.83 -5.81
CA THR A 243 0.15 9.50 -5.39
C THR A 243 1.52 9.15 -5.98
N LYS A 244 2.30 8.37 -5.23
CA LYS A 244 3.62 7.85 -5.62
C LYS A 244 3.51 6.47 -6.25
N SER A 245 4.38 6.16 -7.19
CA SER A 245 4.42 4.83 -7.80
C SER A 245 4.91 3.76 -6.83
N HIS A 246 4.53 2.51 -7.06
CA HIS A 246 5.08 1.35 -6.34
C HIS A 246 6.62 1.36 -6.26
N ASN A 247 7.32 1.79 -7.32
CA ASN A 247 8.78 1.83 -7.36
C ASN A 247 9.40 2.83 -6.36
N GLU A 248 8.64 3.82 -5.91
CA GLU A 248 9.11 4.79 -4.91
C GLU A 248 8.89 4.29 -3.47
N LEU A 249 8.10 3.23 -3.27
CA LEU A 249 7.70 2.77 -1.94
C LEU A 249 8.87 2.27 -1.11
N GLN A 250 9.75 1.45 -1.71
CA GLN A 250 10.96 0.97 -1.04
C GLN A 250 11.87 2.10 -0.62
N LYS A 251 12.23 2.97 -1.58
CA LYS A 251 13.05 4.15 -1.30
C LYS A 251 12.44 5.01 -0.20
N TYR A 252 11.12 5.19 -0.19
CA TYR A 252 10.46 5.97 0.86
C TYR A 252 10.67 5.36 2.25
N TRP A 253 10.34 4.08 2.48
CA TRP A 253 10.45 3.52 3.82
C TRP A 253 11.89 3.27 4.25
N GLU A 254 12.83 3.11 3.31
CA GLU A 254 14.26 3.02 3.61
C GLU A 254 14.83 4.32 4.17
N ASN A 255 14.28 5.46 3.76
CA ASN A 255 14.72 6.81 4.16
C ASN A 255 13.81 7.44 5.23
N TYR A 256 12.85 6.69 5.76
CA TYR A 256 11.94 7.20 6.79
C TYR A 256 12.38 6.73 8.18
N GLN A 257 12.92 7.65 8.99
CA GLN A 257 13.52 7.36 10.30
C GLN A 257 12.62 6.53 11.23
N TYR A 258 11.29 6.73 11.17
CA TYR A 258 10.33 5.91 11.90
C TYR A 258 10.50 4.41 11.62
N MET A 259 10.71 4.04 10.36
CA MET A 259 10.86 2.65 9.91
C MET A 259 12.17 2.02 10.36
N ASP A 260 13.26 2.78 10.52
CA ASP A 260 14.57 2.27 10.95
C ASP A 260 14.52 1.55 12.30
N ARG A 261 13.69 2.08 13.21
CA ARG A 261 13.46 1.46 14.50
C ARG A 261 12.69 0.16 14.35
N TRP A 262 11.59 0.17 13.61
CA TRP A 262 10.67 -0.97 13.53
C TRP A 262 11.23 -2.14 12.74
N ARG A 263 12.03 -1.89 11.71
CA ARG A 263 12.79 -2.92 10.96
C ARG A 263 13.75 -3.74 11.83
N LYS A 264 14.14 -3.22 13.00
CA LYS A 264 15.02 -3.91 13.95
C LYS A 264 14.25 -4.69 15.03
N ILE A 265 12.94 -4.48 15.13
CA ILE A 265 12.08 -5.04 16.18
C ILE A 265 11.12 -6.09 15.60
N ILE A 266 10.62 -5.83 14.40
CA ILE A 266 9.63 -6.66 13.72
C ILE A 266 10.36 -7.41 12.61
N ASP A 267 10.68 -8.68 12.88
CA ASP A 267 11.19 -9.65 11.89
C ASP A 267 10.04 -10.23 11.04
#